data_AF-A0A073KJL6-F1
#
_entry.id   AF-A0A073KJL6-F1
#
_cell.length_a   1.000
_cell.length_b   1.000
_cell.length_c   1.000
_cell.angle_alpha   90.00
_cell.angle_beta   90.00
_cell.angle_gamma   90.00
#
_symmetry.space_group_name_H-M   'P 1'
#
loop_
_entity.id
_entity.type
_entity.pdbx_description
1 polymer ?
#
loop_
_entity_poly.entity_id
_entity_poly.type
_entity_poly.pdbx_seq_one_letter_code
_entity_poly.pdbx_strand_id
1 'polypeptide(L)'
;MSKAGVAKTQEFRKPRKRKKVTLEERVIDGEVVVGKECTKCGEWKPLDGGFGTDTRGVGGKTSACRLCKREVSSNWYIENKERKLDSHRKWREENKEYYRKYYEENKGKVAGITRKWRQHNPEKYVLTRHRRSARKKALPSDFTIEHVEKVLTHFRNRCVLTDSTDFHWDHVIPISIGHGGTVYGNMIPLRGDLNESKGDKNIFDWFKTNRQRFELSYEKFNFLIEWLAFVNGKTVQEYRDYVYWCHENPRTLENLETESEVMS
;
A
#
# COMPACT_ATOMS: atom_id res chain seq x y z
N MET A 1 -8.59 -40.32 -32.14
CA MET A 1 -7.25 -40.08 -32.72
C MET A 1 -6.26 -39.83 -31.58
N SER A 2 -5.20 -40.63 -31.56
CA SER A 2 -3.85 -40.36 -31.03
C SER A 2 -3.66 -39.98 -29.54
N LYS A 3 -3.60 -40.99 -28.66
CA LYS A 3 -2.85 -40.92 -27.39
C LYS A 3 -1.34 -41.01 -27.70
N ALA A 4 -0.66 -39.87 -27.81
CA ALA A 4 0.80 -39.85 -27.93
C ALA A 4 1.43 -40.13 -26.55
N GLY A 5 1.94 -41.34 -26.39
CA GLY A 5 2.70 -41.78 -25.22
C GLY A 5 4.03 -41.03 -25.13
N VAL A 6 4.24 -40.31 -24.04
CA VAL A 6 5.57 -39.78 -23.68
C VAL A 6 6.35 -40.89 -23.03
N ALA A 7 7.19 -41.57 -23.82
CA ALA A 7 8.19 -42.50 -23.32
C ALA A 7 9.23 -41.73 -22.50
N LYS A 8 9.10 -41.73 -21.16
CA LYS A 8 10.17 -41.28 -20.28
C LYS A 8 11.20 -42.39 -20.18
N THR A 9 12.33 -42.21 -20.87
CA THR A 9 13.54 -42.97 -20.59
C THR A 9 13.94 -42.74 -19.13
N GLN A 10 13.67 -43.73 -18.27
CA GLN A 10 14.29 -43.78 -16.95
C GLN A 10 15.77 -44.12 -17.17
N GLU A 11 16.59 -43.09 -17.40
CA GLU A 11 18.03 -43.26 -17.25
C GLU A 11 18.33 -43.82 -15.87
N PHE A 12 19.12 -44.90 -15.84
CA PHE A 12 19.52 -45.60 -14.64
C PHE A 12 20.26 -44.63 -13.70
N ARG A 13 19.55 -44.05 -12.73
CA ARG A 13 20.15 -43.15 -11.73
C ARG A 13 21.11 -43.99 -10.88
N LYS A 14 22.42 -43.81 -11.09
CA LYS A 14 23.47 -44.40 -10.24
C LYS A 14 23.08 -44.21 -8.76
N PRO A 15 23.16 -45.25 -7.92
CA PRO A 15 22.80 -45.14 -6.51
C PRO A 15 23.67 -44.06 -5.86
N ARG A 16 23.04 -42.98 -5.39
CA ARG A 16 23.74 -41.94 -4.63
C ARG A 16 24.29 -42.59 -3.36
N LYS A 17 25.62 -42.64 -3.20
CA LYS A 17 26.26 -43.00 -1.94
C LYS A 17 25.68 -42.10 -0.85
N ARG A 18 24.87 -42.66 0.06
CA ARG A 18 24.28 -41.90 1.17
C ARG A 18 25.38 -41.69 2.21
N LYS A 19 25.81 -40.44 2.42
CA LYS A 19 26.68 -40.10 3.55
C LYS A 19 25.92 -40.41 4.84
N LYS A 20 26.46 -41.30 5.68
CA LYS A 20 25.89 -41.59 7.00
C LYS A 20 26.07 -40.34 7.86
N VAL A 21 24.97 -39.77 8.33
CA VAL A 21 25.00 -38.58 9.19
C VAL A 21 25.15 -39.05 10.63
N THR A 22 26.17 -38.59 11.31
CA THR A 22 26.47 -38.88 12.72
C THR A 22 26.31 -37.63 13.57
N LEU A 23 26.11 -37.83 14.88
CA LEU A 23 26.21 -36.74 15.85
C LEU A 23 27.67 -36.54 16.21
N GLU A 24 28.07 -35.29 16.32
CA GLU A 24 29.42 -34.88 16.69
C GLU A 24 29.32 -33.79 17.74
N GLU A 25 30.15 -33.89 18.76
CA GLU A 25 30.33 -32.85 19.79
C GLU A 25 31.42 -31.88 19.36
N ARG A 26 31.22 -30.59 19.58
CA ARG A 26 32.23 -29.54 19.38
C ARG A 26 32.21 -28.57 20.55
N VAL A 27 33.38 -28.11 20.97
CA VAL A 27 33.49 -27.06 21.97
C VAL A 27 33.31 -25.71 21.27
N ILE A 28 32.26 -24.99 21.64
CA ILE A 28 31.94 -23.65 21.13
C ILE A 28 31.82 -22.75 22.36
N ASP A 29 32.62 -21.69 22.43
CA ASP A 29 32.64 -20.74 23.56
C ASP A 29 32.83 -21.41 24.94
N GLY A 30 33.59 -22.52 24.97
CA GLY A 30 33.86 -23.29 26.19
C GLY A 30 32.77 -24.31 26.54
N GLU A 31 31.66 -24.37 25.79
CA GLU A 31 30.57 -25.32 26.00
C GLU A 31 30.61 -26.48 24.99
N VAL A 32 30.31 -27.70 25.44
CA VAL A 32 30.18 -28.87 24.56
C VAL A 32 28.81 -28.85 23.89
N VAL A 33 28.80 -28.67 22.58
CA VAL A 33 27.58 -28.60 21.77
C VAL A 33 27.47 -29.81 20.84
N VAL A 34 26.34 -30.51 20.92
CA VAL A 34 26.02 -31.62 20.01
C VAL A 34 25.42 -31.08 18.72
N GLY A 35 25.98 -31.49 17.59
CA GLY A 35 25.53 -31.09 16.26
C GLY A 35 25.75 -32.16 15.22
N LYS A 36 25.48 -31.81 13.97
CA LYS A 36 25.72 -32.68 12.81
C LYS A 36 25.89 -31.87 11.54
N GLU A 37 26.49 -32.51 10.54
CA GLU A 37 26.59 -31.91 9.21
C GLU A 37 25.26 -31.91 8.45
N CYS A 38 24.97 -30.78 7.82
CA CYS A 38 23.87 -30.63 6.91
C CYS A 38 24.12 -31.43 5.62
N THR A 39 23.22 -32.34 5.27
CA THR A 39 23.31 -33.13 4.02
C THR A 39 23.13 -32.32 2.73
N LYS A 40 22.87 -31.00 2.83
CA LYS A 40 22.71 -30.10 1.69
C LYS A 40 23.91 -29.17 1.53
N CYS A 41 24.24 -28.37 2.54
CA CYS A 41 25.38 -27.45 2.46
C CYS A 41 26.70 -28.03 2.97
N GLY A 42 26.69 -29.22 3.60
CA GLY A 42 27.88 -29.86 4.16
C GLY A 42 28.35 -29.27 5.49
N GLU A 43 27.87 -28.09 5.89
CA GLU A 43 28.30 -27.44 7.12
C GLU A 43 27.76 -28.15 8.37
N TRP A 44 28.62 -28.32 9.37
CA TRP A 44 28.22 -28.70 10.72
C TRP A 44 27.42 -27.58 11.38
N LYS A 45 26.31 -27.94 12.01
CA LYS A 45 25.49 -27.01 12.80
C LYS A 45 25.05 -27.68 14.09
N PRO A 46 24.83 -26.89 15.16
CA PRO A 46 24.23 -27.40 16.39
C PRO A 46 22.84 -28.00 16.10
N LEU A 47 22.46 -29.05 16.84
CA LEU A 47 21.14 -29.66 16.73
C LEU A 47 20.03 -28.69 17.13
N ASP A 48 20.28 -27.94 18.20
CA ASP A 48 19.46 -26.81 18.55
C ASP A 48 19.78 -25.61 17.65
N GLY A 49 18.77 -24.82 17.27
CA GLY A 49 18.98 -23.69 16.36
C GLY A 49 19.26 -24.07 14.89
N GLY A 50 20.05 -25.11 14.58
CA GLY A 50 20.50 -25.43 13.22
C GLY A 50 19.52 -26.21 12.35
N PHE A 51 18.70 -27.08 12.95
CA PHE A 51 17.86 -28.05 12.22
C PHE A 51 16.39 -28.04 12.68
N GLY A 52 15.47 -28.31 11.75
CA GLY A 52 14.07 -28.57 12.07
C GLY A 52 13.88 -29.92 12.76
N THR A 53 12.76 -30.10 13.45
CA THR A 53 12.39 -31.35 14.12
C THR A 53 11.98 -32.43 13.11
N ASP A 54 12.45 -33.66 13.32
CA ASP A 54 12.01 -34.86 12.59
C ASP A 54 12.33 -36.08 13.45
N THR A 55 11.31 -36.72 14.01
CA THR A 55 11.46 -37.84 14.95
C THR A 55 12.15 -39.06 14.33
N ARG A 56 12.17 -39.17 13.01
CA ARG A 56 12.84 -40.25 12.27
C ARG A 56 14.29 -39.91 11.92
N GLY A 57 14.70 -38.66 12.12
CA GLY A 57 16.03 -38.17 11.80
C GLY A 57 17.01 -38.37 12.95
N VAL A 58 18.30 -38.48 12.63
CA VAL A 58 19.38 -38.57 13.61
C VAL A 58 19.31 -37.39 14.59
N GLY A 59 19.26 -37.68 15.90
CA GLY A 59 19.09 -36.68 16.95
C GLY A 59 17.70 -36.03 17.02
N GLY A 60 16.67 -36.63 16.42
CA GLY A 60 15.31 -36.06 16.37
C GLY A 60 15.20 -34.84 15.45
N LYS A 61 16.15 -34.68 14.52
CA LYS A 61 16.27 -33.52 13.64
C LYS A 61 16.34 -33.93 12.17
N THR A 62 15.82 -33.06 11.31
CA THR A 62 15.97 -33.13 9.85
C THR A 62 17.43 -33.28 9.43
N SER A 63 17.67 -33.89 8.26
CA SER A 63 19.02 -34.10 7.72
C SER A 63 19.60 -32.87 7.02
N ALA A 64 18.78 -31.88 6.69
CA ALA A 64 19.19 -30.62 6.08
C ALA A 64 18.87 -29.47 7.05
N CYS A 65 19.75 -28.48 7.13
CA CYS A 65 19.59 -27.36 8.04
C CYS A 65 18.36 -26.50 7.67
N ARG A 66 17.92 -25.68 8.63
CA ARG A 66 16.76 -24.78 8.47
C ARG A 66 16.93 -23.81 7.29
N LEU A 67 18.16 -23.34 7.04
CA LEU A 67 18.47 -22.42 5.93
C LEU A 67 18.25 -23.09 4.57
N CYS A 68 18.87 -24.26 4.34
CA CYS A 68 18.67 -25.00 3.09
C CYS A 68 17.21 -25.40 2.88
N LYS A 69 16.48 -25.74 3.96
CA LYS A 69 15.03 -26.01 3.86
C LYS A 69 14.22 -24.76 3.50
N ARG A 70 14.56 -23.61 4.08
CA ARG A 70 13.91 -22.32 3.79
C ARG A 70 14.14 -21.91 2.34
N GLU A 71 15.36 -22.05 1.84
CA GLU A 71 15.70 -21.76 0.45
C GLU A 71 14.88 -22.63 -0.52
N VAL A 72 14.83 -23.94 -0.30
CA VAL A 72 14.01 -24.86 -1.11
C VAL A 72 12.53 -24.46 -1.07
N SER A 73 12.02 -24.12 0.13
CA SER A 73 10.63 -23.68 0.29
C SER A 73 10.36 -22.35 -0.43
N SER A 74 11.31 -21.42 -0.40
CA SER A 74 11.24 -20.12 -1.08
C SER A 74 11.23 -20.30 -2.60
N ASN A 75 12.16 -21.09 -3.14
CA ASN A 75 12.23 -21.36 -4.57
C ASN A 75 10.96 -22.04 -5.06
N TRP A 76 10.48 -23.06 -4.32
CA TRP A 76 9.21 -23.69 -4.63
C TRP A 76 8.05 -22.69 -4.63
N TYR A 77 8.00 -21.78 -3.64
CA TYR A 77 6.97 -20.73 -3.60
C TYR A 77 7.05 -19.80 -4.81
N ILE A 78 8.25 -19.35 -5.20
CA ILE A 78 8.45 -18.48 -6.35
C ILE A 78 8.01 -19.18 -7.63
N GLU A 79 8.49 -20.40 -7.87
CA GLU A 79 8.16 -21.21 -9.06
C GLU A 79 6.67 -21.53 -9.15
N ASN A 80 5.97 -21.59 -8.02
CA ASN A 80 4.55 -21.98 -7.96
C ASN A 80 3.62 -20.82 -7.58
N LYS A 81 4.13 -19.58 -7.54
CA LYS A 81 3.39 -18.40 -7.08
C LYS A 81 2.12 -18.21 -7.90
N GLU A 82 2.26 -18.14 -9.21
CA GLU A 82 1.13 -17.92 -10.13
C GLU A 82 0.11 -19.05 -10.04
N ARG A 83 0.56 -20.31 -10.02
CA ARG A 83 -0.32 -21.47 -9.87
C ARG A 83 -1.12 -21.43 -8.56
N LYS A 84 -0.49 -21.02 -7.46
CA LYS A 84 -1.17 -20.84 -6.17
C LYS A 84 -2.19 -19.71 -6.23
N LEU A 85 -1.82 -18.56 -6.81
CA LEU A 85 -2.72 -17.41 -6.93
C LEU A 85 -3.94 -17.75 -7.79
N ASP A 86 -3.75 -18.45 -8.91
CA ASP A 86 -4.83 -18.91 -9.79
C ASP A 86 -5.75 -19.90 -9.07
N SER A 87 -5.18 -20.89 -8.40
CA SER A 87 -5.96 -21.88 -7.62
C SER A 87 -6.77 -21.20 -6.52
N HIS A 88 -6.17 -20.21 -5.83
CA HIS A 88 -6.86 -19.44 -4.80
C HIS A 88 -7.94 -18.51 -5.38
N ARG A 89 -7.77 -18.02 -6.62
CA ARG A 89 -8.79 -17.25 -7.34
C ARG A 89 -9.97 -18.12 -7.69
N LYS A 90 -9.74 -19.29 -8.30
CA LYS A 90 -10.77 -20.29 -8.65
C LYS A 90 -11.54 -20.73 -7.41
N TRP A 91 -10.83 -21.07 -6.34
CA TRP A 91 -11.46 -21.46 -5.09
C TRP A 91 -12.37 -20.35 -4.53
N ARG A 92 -11.93 -19.09 -4.57
CA ARG A 92 -12.78 -17.95 -4.15
C ARG A 92 -14.03 -17.79 -4.99
N GLU A 93 -13.91 -17.98 -6.29
CA GLU A 93 -15.02 -17.85 -7.23
C GLU A 93 -16.05 -18.96 -7.05
N GLU A 94 -15.59 -20.20 -6.87
CA GLU A 94 -16.44 -21.37 -6.63
C GLU A 94 -17.08 -21.36 -5.24
N ASN A 95 -16.41 -20.76 -4.25
CA ASN A 95 -16.83 -20.77 -2.84
C ASN A 95 -17.35 -19.40 -2.36
N LYS A 96 -17.96 -18.59 -3.25
CA LYS A 96 -18.52 -17.28 -2.89
C LYS A 96 -19.47 -17.33 -1.69
N GLU A 97 -20.32 -18.36 -1.65
CA GLU A 97 -21.33 -18.52 -0.60
C GLU A 97 -20.70 -18.82 0.77
N TYR A 98 -19.63 -19.61 0.80
CA TYR A 98 -18.84 -19.83 2.00
C TYR A 98 -18.31 -18.50 2.56
N TYR A 99 -17.73 -17.64 1.71
CA TYR A 99 -17.23 -16.34 2.13
C TYR A 99 -18.33 -15.39 2.60
N ARG A 100 -19.49 -15.43 1.94
CA ARG A 100 -20.66 -14.66 2.37
C ARG A 100 -21.10 -15.07 3.78
N LYS A 101 -21.29 -16.37 4.01
CA LYS A 101 -21.67 -16.92 5.32
C LYS A 101 -20.63 -16.60 6.38
N TYR A 102 -19.34 -16.80 6.06
CA TYR A 102 -18.24 -16.44 6.95
C TYR A 102 -18.28 -14.96 7.34
N TYR A 103 -18.50 -14.05 6.38
CA TYR A 103 -18.59 -12.62 6.66
C TYR A 103 -19.81 -12.28 7.51
N GLU A 104 -20.97 -12.86 7.23
CA GLU A 104 -22.20 -12.67 8.00
C GLU A 104 -22.02 -13.10 9.47
N GLU A 105 -21.46 -14.29 9.70
CA GLU A 105 -21.15 -14.83 11.03
C GLU A 105 -20.07 -14.02 11.77
N ASN A 106 -19.11 -13.44 11.04
CA ASN A 106 -17.97 -12.71 11.63
C ASN A 106 -18.11 -11.19 11.54
N LYS A 107 -19.28 -10.66 11.15
CA LYS A 107 -19.50 -9.23 10.89
C LYS A 107 -19.08 -8.35 12.06
N GLY A 108 -19.44 -8.73 13.29
CA GLY A 108 -19.06 -8.02 14.51
C GLY A 108 -17.54 -8.00 14.73
N LYS A 109 -16.86 -9.13 14.51
CA LYS A 109 -15.40 -9.24 14.63
C LYS A 109 -14.68 -8.38 13.59
N VAL A 110 -15.11 -8.43 12.33
CA VAL A 110 -14.54 -7.62 11.24
C VAL A 110 -14.76 -6.12 11.51
N ALA A 111 -15.95 -5.74 11.96
CA ALA A 111 -16.23 -4.37 12.35
C ALA A 111 -15.34 -3.90 13.51
N GLY A 112 -15.15 -4.75 14.53
CA GLY A 112 -14.27 -4.48 15.67
C GLY A 112 -12.81 -4.28 15.25
N ILE A 113 -12.27 -5.15 14.38
CA ILE A 113 -10.92 -5.02 13.83
C ILE A 113 -10.79 -3.71 13.03
N THR A 114 -11.77 -3.42 12.18
CA THR A 114 -11.76 -2.21 11.36
C THR A 114 -11.84 -0.95 12.22
N ARG A 115 -12.62 -0.97 13.32
CA ARG A 115 -12.69 0.13 14.28
C ARG A 115 -11.36 0.34 14.99
N LYS A 116 -10.73 -0.73 15.50
CA LYS A 116 -9.40 -0.67 16.13
C LYS A 116 -8.35 -0.12 15.17
N TRP A 117 -8.35 -0.59 13.91
CA TRP A 117 -7.43 -0.10 12.90
C TRP A 117 -7.61 1.40 12.63
N ARG A 118 -8.86 1.88 12.48
CA ARG A 118 -9.17 3.31 12.31
C ARG A 118 -8.70 4.18 13.47
N GLN A 119 -8.91 3.72 14.71
CA GLN A 119 -8.49 4.43 15.92
C GLN A 119 -6.97 4.56 16.01
N HIS A 120 -6.22 3.51 15.65
CA HIS A 120 -4.76 3.52 15.69
C HIS A 120 -4.10 4.10 14.43
N ASN A 121 -4.87 4.33 13.35
CA ASN A 121 -4.36 4.82 12.08
C ASN A 121 -5.28 5.91 11.47
N PRO A 122 -5.60 6.99 12.21
CA PRO A 122 -6.56 8.01 11.77
C PRO A 122 -6.12 8.68 10.46
N GLU A 123 -4.84 9.04 10.33
CA GLU A 123 -4.29 9.69 9.13
C GLU A 123 -4.38 8.80 7.89
N LYS A 124 -3.96 7.53 8.01
CA LYS A 124 -4.06 6.55 6.90
C LYS A 124 -5.51 6.31 6.48
N TYR A 125 -6.42 6.30 7.45
CA TYR A 125 -7.85 6.15 7.16
C TYR A 125 -8.40 7.36 6.39
N VAL A 126 -8.11 8.57 6.85
CA VAL A 126 -8.50 9.81 6.18
C VAL A 126 -7.95 9.83 4.75
N LEU A 127 -6.65 9.58 4.57
CA LEU A 127 -6.01 9.55 3.25
C LEU A 127 -6.66 8.51 2.31
N THR A 128 -6.93 7.31 2.83
CA THR A 128 -7.62 6.25 2.07
C THR A 128 -9.01 6.72 1.61
N ARG A 129 -9.74 7.45 2.46
CA ARG A 129 -11.05 8.01 2.13
C ARG A 129 -10.94 9.05 1.00
N HIS A 130 -10.04 10.04 1.12
CA HIS A 130 -9.87 11.07 0.07
C HIS A 130 -9.46 10.46 -1.27
N ARG A 131 -8.52 9.49 -1.27
CA ARG A 131 -8.10 8.80 -2.49
C ARG A 131 -9.23 7.99 -3.12
N ARG A 132 -10.05 7.32 -2.30
CA ARG A 132 -11.23 6.59 -2.80
C ARG A 132 -12.23 7.54 -3.43
N SER A 133 -12.49 8.70 -2.83
CA SER A 133 -13.39 9.72 -3.40
C SER A 133 -12.92 10.23 -4.75
N ALA A 134 -11.62 10.48 -4.92
CA ALA A 134 -11.06 10.88 -6.22
C ALA A 134 -11.19 9.76 -7.27
N ARG A 135 -10.85 8.52 -6.93
CA ARG A 135 -11.00 7.38 -7.86
C ARG A 135 -12.43 7.17 -8.35
N LYS A 136 -13.43 7.37 -7.48
CA LYS A 136 -14.84 7.28 -7.87
C LYS A 136 -15.22 8.29 -8.96
N LYS A 137 -14.46 9.37 -9.11
CA LYS A 137 -14.64 10.40 -10.13
C LYS A 137 -13.61 10.30 -11.27
N ALA A 138 -12.93 9.16 -11.39
CA ALA A 138 -11.83 8.99 -12.35
C ALA A 138 -10.79 10.12 -12.27
N LEU A 139 -10.47 10.56 -11.04
CA LEU A 139 -9.47 11.59 -10.77
C LEU A 139 -8.17 10.98 -10.22
N PRO A 140 -7.01 11.64 -10.45
CA PRO A 140 -5.75 11.31 -9.80
C PRO A 140 -5.87 11.16 -8.28
N SER A 141 -5.17 10.17 -7.70
CA SER A 141 -5.33 9.79 -6.27
C SER A 141 -4.04 9.31 -5.60
N ASP A 142 -2.91 9.89 -5.99
CA ASP A 142 -1.56 9.44 -5.61
C ASP A 142 -0.97 10.15 -4.38
N PHE A 143 -1.69 11.06 -3.71
CA PHE A 143 -1.18 11.75 -2.50
C PHE A 143 -0.71 10.77 -1.41
N THR A 144 0.60 10.57 -1.20
CA THR A 144 1.19 9.53 -0.33
C THR A 144 1.46 10.02 1.10
N ILE A 145 1.91 9.10 1.98
CA ILE A 145 2.41 9.49 3.31
C ILE A 145 3.66 10.37 3.20
N GLU A 146 4.53 10.11 2.22
CA GLU A 146 5.67 10.98 1.93
C GLU A 146 5.21 12.39 1.50
N HIS A 147 4.16 12.49 0.69
CA HIS A 147 3.55 13.78 0.35
C HIS A 147 2.96 14.47 1.58
N VAL A 148 2.29 13.74 2.47
CA VAL A 148 1.81 14.27 3.76
C VAL A 148 2.96 14.88 4.55
N GLU A 149 4.05 14.14 4.74
CA GLU A 149 5.24 14.61 5.47
C GLU A 149 5.84 15.88 4.84
N LYS A 150 5.95 15.91 3.50
CA LYS A 150 6.42 17.09 2.76
C LYS A 150 5.54 18.32 2.97
N VAL A 151 4.21 18.17 2.86
CA VAL A 151 3.28 19.29 3.06
C VAL A 151 3.32 19.77 4.51
N LEU A 152 3.27 18.86 5.48
CA LEU A 152 3.30 19.23 6.89
C LEU A 152 4.62 19.87 7.30
N THR A 153 5.75 19.42 6.75
CA THR A 153 7.05 20.06 6.97
C THR A 153 7.06 21.47 6.41
N HIS A 154 6.58 21.65 5.18
CA HIS A 154 6.55 22.96 4.50
C HIS A 154 5.70 23.99 5.28
N PHE A 155 4.52 23.58 5.76
CA PHE A 155 3.60 24.43 6.53
C PHE A 155 3.77 24.29 8.05
N ARG A 156 4.90 23.74 8.52
CA ARG A 156 5.27 23.64 9.95
C ARG A 156 4.19 23.03 10.84
N ASN A 157 3.53 21.97 10.35
CA ASN A 157 2.44 21.23 11.00
C ASN A 157 1.23 22.13 11.39
N ARG A 158 0.92 23.13 10.56
CA ARG A 158 -0.18 24.06 10.78
C ARG A 158 -1.07 24.21 9.55
N CYS A 159 -2.26 24.76 9.78
CA CYS A 159 -3.14 25.27 8.75
C CYS A 159 -2.39 26.25 7.84
N VAL A 160 -2.56 26.13 6.52
CA VAL A 160 -1.88 26.97 5.53
C VAL A 160 -2.21 28.47 5.63
N LEU A 161 -3.38 28.83 6.15
CA LEU A 161 -3.84 30.22 6.22
C LEU A 161 -3.85 30.81 7.64
N THR A 162 -3.61 29.99 8.66
CA THR A 162 -3.65 30.41 10.07
C THR A 162 -2.48 29.78 10.84
N ASP A 163 -2.44 29.88 12.17
CA ASP A 163 -1.43 29.18 12.99
C ASP A 163 -2.01 27.96 13.71
N SER A 164 -3.23 27.56 13.39
CA SER A 164 -3.90 26.39 13.99
C SER A 164 -3.14 25.12 13.68
N THR A 165 -2.88 24.29 14.70
CA THR A 165 -2.40 22.91 14.53
C THR A 165 -3.54 21.92 14.31
N ASP A 166 -4.78 22.35 14.55
CA ASP A 166 -5.97 21.58 14.21
C ASP A 166 -6.44 21.95 12.80
N PHE A 167 -6.39 20.97 11.90
CA PHE A 167 -6.71 21.12 10.49
C PHE A 167 -7.24 19.81 9.89
N HIS A 168 -7.98 19.97 8.80
CA HIS A 168 -8.38 18.90 7.92
C HIS A 168 -7.58 18.96 6.61
N TRP A 169 -7.56 17.86 5.88
CA TRP A 169 -7.04 17.83 4.52
C TRP A 169 -8.10 18.37 3.55
N ASP A 170 -7.83 19.55 2.97
CA ASP A 170 -8.68 20.19 1.98
C ASP A 170 -8.16 19.95 0.55
N HIS A 171 -9.11 19.92 -0.39
CA HIS A 171 -8.87 19.92 -1.82
C HIS A 171 -8.99 21.36 -2.33
N VAL A 172 -7.88 21.95 -2.78
CA VAL A 172 -7.87 23.33 -3.29
C VAL A 172 -8.88 23.48 -4.44
N ILE A 173 -8.78 22.61 -5.44
CA ILE A 173 -9.79 22.34 -6.45
C ILE A 173 -10.63 21.15 -5.94
N PRO A 174 -11.88 21.39 -5.53
CA PRO A 174 -12.73 20.35 -4.95
C PRO A 174 -12.96 19.18 -5.91
N ILE A 175 -12.96 17.94 -5.40
CA ILE A 175 -13.32 16.75 -6.19
C ILE A 175 -14.71 16.89 -6.83
N SER A 176 -15.63 17.65 -6.22
CA SER A 176 -16.96 17.91 -6.79
C SER A 176 -16.89 18.49 -8.20
N ILE A 177 -15.91 19.36 -8.49
CA ILE A 177 -15.68 20.05 -9.77
C ILE A 177 -15.22 19.09 -10.88
N GLY A 178 -14.66 17.94 -10.54
CA GLY A 178 -14.24 16.94 -11.54
C GLY A 178 -12.83 17.14 -12.11
N HIS A 179 -12.04 18.04 -11.52
CA HIS A 179 -10.64 18.31 -11.84
C HIS A 179 -9.72 18.14 -10.62
N GLY A 180 -8.40 18.19 -10.85
CA GLY A 180 -7.37 18.08 -9.81
C GLY A 180 -7.22 16.65 -9.27
N GLY A 181 -8.00 16.30 -8.24
CA GLY A 181 -7.94 15.01 -7.56
C GLY A 181 -7.23 15.04 -6.20
N THR A 182 -6.97 13.88 -5.62
CA THR A 182 -6.28 13.74 -4.32
C THR A 182 -4.78 13.56 -4.57
N VAL A 183 -4.08 14.66 -4.83
CA VAL A 183 -2.66 14.70 -5.27
C VAL A 183 -1.86 15.77 -4.52
N TYR A 184 -0.53 15.70 -4.61
CA TYR A 184 0.37 16.61 -3.90
C TYR A 184 0.07 18.10 -4.15
N GLY A 185 -0.16 18.48 -5.41
CA GLY A 185 -0.46 19.86 -5.80
C GLY A 185 -1.90 20.32 -5.58
N ASN A 186 -2.74 19.54 -4.88
CA ASN A 186 -4.13 19.89 -4.62
C ASN A 186 -4.57 19.68 -3.16
N MET A 187 -3.74 19.06 -2.32
CA MET A 187 -4.05 18.73 -0.92
C MET A 187 -3.34 19.67 0.04
N ILE A 188 -4.08 20.34 0.92
CA ILE A 188 -3.54 21.31 1.89
C ILE A 188 -4.10 21.08 3.30
N PRO A 189 -3.32 21.35 4.37
CA PRO A 189 -3.85 21.40 5.72
C PRO A 189 -4.62 22.71 5.93
N LEU A 190 -5.93 22.64 6.11
CA LEU A 190 -6.79 23.81 6.30
C LEU A 190 -7.64 23.64 7.56
N ARG A 191 -7.70 24.68 8.41
CA ARG A 191 -8.53 24.66 9.64
C ARG A 191 -9.97 24.28 9.30
N GLY A 192 -10.62 23.49 10.16
CA GLY A 192 -11.91 22.86 9.87
C GLY A 192 -13.02 23.83 9.44
N ASP A 193 -13.19 24.93 10.16
CA ASP A 193 -14.15 26.01 9.86
C ASP A 193 -13.88 26.71 8.52
N LEU A 194 -12.61 26.89 8.15
CA LEU A 194 -12.21 27.47 6.86
C LEU A 194 -12.51 26.50 5.72
N ASN A 195 -12.19 25.22 5.91
CA ASN A 195 -12.50 24.16 4.95
C ASN A 195 -14.01 24.05 4.70
N GLU A 196 -14.82 24.07 5.76
CA GLU A 196 -16.28 24.07 5.65
C GLU A 196 -16.81 25.34 4.97
N SER A 197 -16.27 26.51 5.30
CA SER A 197 -16.64 27.77 4.65
C SER A 197 -16.28 27.81 3.16
N LYS A 198 -15.10 27.31 2.79
CA LYS A 198 -14.64 27.21 1.41
C LYS A 198 -15.56 26.29 0.62
N GLY A 199 -15.75 25.06 1.10
CA GLY A 199 -16.58 24.06 0.43
C GLY A 199 -16.14 23.87 -1.03
N ASP A 200 -17.08 24.00 -1.96
CA ASP A 200 -16.87 23.85 -3.40
C ASP A 200 -16.48 25.15 -4.12
N LYS A 201 -16.26 26.24 -3.40
CA LYS A 201 -15.92 27.55 -3.99
C LYS A 201 -14.49 27.59 -4.50
N ASN A 202 -14.27 28.42 -5.50
CA ASN A 202 -12.94 28.78 -5.98
C ASN A 202 -12.14 29.43 -4.84
N ILE A 203 -10.92 28.96 -4.58
CA ILE A 203 -10.10 29.40 -3.44
C ILE A 203 -9.79 30.91 -3.48
N PHE A 204 -9.62 31.49 -4.67
CA PHE A 204 -9.33 32.91 -4.84
C PHE A 204 -10.54 33.77 -4.50
N ASP A 205 -11.71 33.42 -5.03
CA ASP A 205 -12.96 34.15 -4.76
C ASP A 205 -13.41 33.98 -3.31
N TRP A 206 -13.27 32.77 -2.76
CA TRP A 206 -13.55 32.49 -1.36
C TRP A 206 -12.66 33.34 -0.45
N PHE A 207 -11.35 33.37 -0.72
CA PHE A 207 -10.42 34.17 0.08
C PHE A 207 -10.76 35.65 0.00
N LYS A 208 -10.96 36.20 -1.21
CA LYS A 208 -11.33 37.61 -1.40
C LYS A 208 -12.58 37.99 -0.59
N THR A 209 -13.57 37.10 -0.56
CA THR A 209 -14.85 37.35 0.11
C THR A 209 -14.78 37.17 1.64
N ASN A 210 -13.96 36.23 2.13
CA ASN A 210 -14.01 35.79 3.52
C ASN A 210 -12.79 36.20 4.35
N ARG A 211 -11.75 36.77 3.72
CA ARG A 211 -10.50 37.17 4.39
C ARG A 211 -10.74 38.01 5.63
N GLN A 212 -11.54 39.09 5.53
CA GLN A 212 -11.78 39.99 6.66
C GLN A 212 -12.52 39.28 7.79
N ARG A 213 -13.53 38.47 7.45
CA ARG A 213 -14.33 37.70 8.42
C ARG A 213 -13.48 36.75 9.25
N PHE A 214 -12.46 36.13 8.66
CA PHE A 214 -11.59 35.17 9.32
C PHE A 214 -10.21 35.73 9.68
N GLU A 215 -9.99 37.04 9.52
CA GLU A 215 -8.72 37.72 9.79
C GLU A 215 -7.51 37.07 9.09
N LEU A 216 -7.70 36.61 7.85
CA LEU A 216 -6.65 35.91 7.10
C LEU A 216 -5.61 36.91 6.56
N SER A 217 -4.33 36.51 6.54
CA SER A 217 -3.21 37.33 6.04
C SER A 217 -2.99 37.16 4.53
N TYR A 218 -2.53 38.22 3.84
CA TYR A 218 -2.31 38.16 2.39
C TYR A 218 -1.00 37.43 2.12
N GLU A 219 -0.03 37.64 3.01
CA GLU A 219 1.26 37.00 3.03
C GLU A 219 1.11 35.47 3.10
N LYS A 220 0.29 34.94 4.02
CA LYS A 220 0.02 33.50 4.10
C LYS A 220 -0.69 32.95 2.86
N PHE A 221 -1.64 33.71 2.32
CA PHE A 221 -2.35 33.30 1.10
C PHE A 221 -1.44 33.30 -0.13
N ASN A 222 -0.65 34.35 -0.32
CA ASN A 222 0.29 34.45 -1.43
C ASN A 222 1.34 33.34 -1.33
N PHE A 223 1.88 33.08 -0.14
CA PHE A 223 2.80 31.96 0.10
C PHE A 223 2.18 30.61 -0.28
N LEU A 224 0.91 30.37 0.08
CA LEU A 224 0.18 29.18 -0.35
C LEU A 224 0.06 29.10 -1.88
N ILE A 225 -0.33 30.19 -2.54
CA ILE A 225 -0.51 30.21 -4.00
C ILE A 225 0.83 30.02 -4.74
N GLU A 226 1.90 30.64 -4.28
CA GLU A 226 3.25 30.46 -4.82
C GLU A 226 3.70 29.00 -4.70
N TRP A 227 3.49 28.38 -3.53
CA TRP A 227 3.79 26.96 -3.33
C TRP A 227 2.97 26.07 -4.26
N LEU A 228 1.65 26.30 -4.35
CA LEU A 228 0.76 25.52 -5.23
C LEU A 228 1.16 25.65 -6.70
N ALA A 229 1.48 26.86 -7.16
CA ALA A 229 1.95 27.09 -8.52
C ALA A 229 3.25 26.31 -8.78
N PHE A 230 4.23 26.43 -7.88
CA PHE A 230 5.51 25.72 -7.98
C PHE A 230 5.34 24.20 -8.07
N VAL A 231 4.58 23.58 -7.16
CA VAL A 231 4.41 22.12 -7.14
C VAL A 231 3.58 21.58 -8.31
N ASN A 232 2.82 22.43 -8.98
CA ASN A 232 2.11 22.10 -10.22
C ASN A 232 2.90 22.48 -11.49
N GLY A 233 4.15 22.96 -11.35
CA GLY A 233 4.98 23.35 -12.49
C GLY A 233 4.43 24.55 -13.27
N LYS A 234 3.79 25.50 -12.58
CA LYS A 234 3.13 26.67 -13.14
C LYS A 234 3.70 27.95 -12.53
N THR A 235 3.62 29.04 -13.29
CA THR A 235 3.68 30.38 -12.70
C THR A 235 2.44 30.64 -11.85
N VAL A 236 2.49 31.63 -10.97
CA VAL A 236 1.34 32.03 -10.14
C VAL A 236 0.12 32.39 -11.00
N GLN A 237 0.34 33.08 -12.12
CA GLN A 237 -0.73 33.47 -13.03
C GLN A 237 -1.34 32.25 -13.73
N GLU A 238 -0.53 31.37 -14.29
CA GLU A 238 -1.02 30.14 -14.93
C GLU A 238 -1.76 29.22 -13.95
N TYR A 239 -1.31 29.13 -12.70
CA TYR A 239 -2.01 28.36 -11.68
C TYR A 239 -3.38 28.98 -11.35
N ARG A 240 -3.43 30.30 -11.20
CA ARG A 240 -4.68 31.04 -11.00
C ARG A 240 -5.66 30.79 -12.14
N ASP A 241 -5.21 30.98 -13.38
CA ASP A 241 -6.04 30.81 -14.58
C ASP A 241 -6.55 29.37 -14.70
N TYR A 242 -5.69 28.39 -14.39
CA TYR A 242 -6.08 26.98 -14.35
C TYR A 242 -7.17 26.70 -13.31
N VAL A 243 -7.06 27.26 -12.09
CA VAL A 243 -8.09 27.07 -11.06
C VAL A 243 -9.42 27.69 -11.50
N TYR A 244 -9.42 28.90 -12.07
CA TYR A 244 -10.65 29.50 -12.62
C TYR A 244 -11.25 28.65 -13.74
N TRP A 245 -10.42 28.21 -14.70
CA TRP A 245 -10.86 27.35 -15.79
C TRP A 245 -11.50 26.06 -15.28
N CYS A 246 -10.94 25.41 -14.26
CA CYS A 246 -11.54 24.21 -13.66
C CYS A 246 -12.96 24.46 -13.13
N HIS A 247 -13.18 25.60 -12.47
CA HIS A 247 -14.50 25.95 -11.91
C HIS A 247 -15.50 26.37 -13.00
N GLU A 248 -15.03 26.96 -14.10
CA GLU A 248 -15.85 27.32 -15.26
C GLU A 248 -16.19 26.12 -16.15
N ASN A 249 -15.37 25.06 -16.10
CA ASN A 249 -15.50 23.87 -16.94
C ASN A 249 -15.62 22.59 -16.10
N PRO A 250 -16.64 22.46 -15.22
CA PRO A 250 -16.79 21.29 -14.38
C PRO A 250 -16.97 20.02 -15.22
N ARG A 251 -16.37 18.92 -14.77
CA ARG A 251 -16.37 17.64 -15.49
C ARG A 251 -17.14 16.56 -14.72
N THR A 252 -18.04 15.87 -15.40
CA THR A 252 -18.74 14.70 -14.84
C THR A 252 -18.19 13.38 -15.43
N LEU A 253 -18.64 12.25 -14.89
CA LEU A 253 -18.28 10.94 -15.45
C LEU A 253 -18.92 10.71 -16.83
N GLU A 254 -20.12 11.24 -17.07
CA GLU A 254 -20.83 11.13 -18.35
C GLU A 254 -20.08 11.86 -19.47
N ASN A 255 -19.40 12.97 -19.14
CA ASN A 255 -18.54 13.68 -20.09
C ASN A 255 -17.32 12.85 -20.56
N LEU A 256 -16.83 11.90 -19.75
CA LEU A 256 -15.70 11.05 -20.14
C LEU A 256 -16.07 9.95 -21.13
N GLU A 257 -17.25 9.37 -20.95
CA GLU A 257 -17.73 8.28 -21.80
C GLU A 257 -17.96 8.81 -23.23
N THR A 258 -18.57 9.99 -23.34
CA THR A 258 -18.80 10.68 -24.62
C THR A 258 -17.50 11.10 -25.33
N GLU A 259 -16.49 11.60 -24.61
CA GLU A 259 -15.17 11.90 -25.20
C GLU A 259 -14.45 10.64 -25.71
N SER A 260 -14.61 9.50 -25.02
CA SER A 260 -14.01 8.23 -25.43
C SER A 260 -14.66 7.62 -26.66
N GLU A 261 -15.97 7.81 -26.85
CA GLU A 261 -16.73 7.33 -28.01
C GLU A 261 -16.51 8.18 -29.26
N VAL A 262 -16.25 9.48 -29.12
CA VAL A 262 -15.94 10.37 -30.26
C VAL A 262 -14.52 10.15 -30.79
N MET A 263 -13.62 9.58 -29.97
CA MET A 263 -12.24 9.27 -30.34
C MET A 263 -12.02 7.81 -30.78
N SER A 264 -13.05 6.96 -30.76
CA SER A 264 -13.03 5.56 -31.20
C SER A 264 -13.63 5.40 -32.59
#